data_AF-A0A2E0PS54-F1
#
_entry.id   AF-A0A2E0PS54-F1
#
_cell.length_a   1.000
_cell.length_b   1.000
_cell.length_c   1.000
_cell.angle_alpha   90.00
_cell.angle_beta   90.00
_cell.angle_gamma   90.00
#
_symmetry.space_group_name_H-M   'P 1'
#
loop_
_entity.id
_entity.type
_entity.pdbx_description
1 polymer ?
#
loop_
_entity_poly.entity_id
_entity_poly.type
_entity_poly.pdbx_seq_one_letter_code
_entity_poly.pdbx_strand_id
1 'polypeptide(L)'
;MCNGCCCGNTSKGHSEVPIQYLEEIWEINDISKQVELDISECLGPCSWHNVAVLEAEGQQIWVGDLSQPSHYEAIADWAKKSAYQTMVEIPSILKSNIFDPDGQD
;
A
#
# COMPACT_ATOMS: atom_id res chain seq x y z
N MET A 1 -2.60 -2.30 4.56
CA MET A 1 -1.21 -1.79 4.67
C MET A 1 -0.57 -2.28 5.95
N CYS A 2 0.72 -2.61 5.92
CA CYS A 2 1.48 -3.11 7.07
C CYS A 2 2.23 -1.97 7.78
N ASN A 3 2.14 -1.91 9.11
CA ASN A 3 2.91 -1.02 9.98
C ASN A 3 3.15 -1.73 11.33
N GLY A 4 4.37 -2.21 11.58
CA GLY A 4 4.67 -3.06 12.73
C GLY A 4 6.16 -3.42 12.84
N CYS A 5 6.47 -4.66 13.22
CA CYS A 5 7.86 -5.05 13.54
C CYS A 5 8.86 -4.91 12.37
N CYS A 6 8.38 -5.12 11.13
CA CYS A 6 9.17 -5.02 9.89
C CYS A 6 8.83 -3.75 9.08
N CYS A 7 7.56 -3.41 8.97
CA CYS A 7 7.10 -2.22 8.25
C CYS A 7 7.07 -0.98 9.15
N GLY A 8 7.57 0.16 8.70
CA GLY A 8 7.58 1.40 9.49
C GLY A 8 8.65 1.43 10.58
N ASN A 9 9.47 0.39 10.69
CA ASN A 9 10.46 0.28 11.75
C ASN A 9 11.77 1.03 11.40
N THR A 10 11.80 2.32 11.70
CA THR A 10 12.96 3.20 11.47
C THR A 10 14.21 2.78 12.26
N SER A 11 14.04 2.11 13.40
CA SER A 11 15.19 1.59 14.18
C SER A 11 15.96 0.48 13.45
N LYS A 12 15.33 -0.19 12.48
CA LYS A 12 15.95 -1.19 11.60
C LYS A 12 16.42 -0.62 10.25
N GLY A 13 16.32 0.70 10.06
CA GLY A 13 16.73 1.39 8.83
C GLY A 13 15.66 1.40 7.73
N HIS A 14 14.41 1.02 8.02
CA HIS A 14 13.30 1.13 7.09
C HIS A 14 12.66 2.52 7.15
N SER A 15 12.04 2.97 6.06
CA SER A 15 11.26 4.21 6.07
C SER A 15 10.01 4.07 6.95
N GLU A 16 9.58 5.16 7.56
CA GLU A 16 8.29 5.23 8.23
C GLU A 16 7.15 5.02 7.23
N VAL A 17 6.07 4.37 7.68
CA VAL A 17 4.81 4.30 6.94
C VAL A 17 3.97 5.51 7.35
N PRO A 18 3.61 6.42 6.44
CA PRO A 18 2.95 7.67 6.78
C PRO A 18 1.44 7.45 7.00
N ILE A 19 1.08 6.75 8.09
CA ILE A 19 -0.30 6.36 8.40
C ILE A 19 -1.23 7.56 8.48
N GLN A 20 -0.84 8.58 9.24
CA GLN A 20 -1.66 9.79 9.42
C GLN A 20 -1.95 10.47 8.08
N TYR A 21 -0.96 10.55 7.19
CA TYR A 21 -1.15 11.11 5.85
C TYR A 21 -2.17 10.29 5.03
N LEU A 22 -2.11 8.96 5.09
CA LEU A 22 -3.04 8.11 4.35
C LEU A 22 -4.47 8.23 4.88
N GLU A 23 -4.64 8.25 6.20
CA GLU A 23 -5.93 8.47 6.85
C GLU A 23 -6.54 9.82 6.45
N GLU A 24 -5.75 10.90 6.50
CA GLU A 24 -6.17 12.25 6.08
C GLU A 24 -6.60 12.28 4.61
N ILE A 25 -5.87 11.61 3.71
CA ILE A 25 -6.25 11.53 2.30
C ILE A 25 -7.56 10.78 2.11
N TRP A 26 -7.79 9.69 2.84
CA TRP A 26 -9.05 8.95 2.78
C TRP A 26 -10.23 9.82 3.24
N GLU A 27 -10.06 10.55 4.33
CA GLU A 27 -11.07 11.45 4.88
C GLU A 27 -11.39 12.60 3.93
N ILE A 28 -10.37 13.36 3.49
CA ILE A 28 -10.55 14.55 2.64
C ILE A 28 -11.19 14.22 1.29
N ASN A 29 -10.96 13.01 0.77
CA ASN A 29 -11.50 12.59 -0.52
C ASN A 29 -12.83 11.80 -0.40
N ASP A 30 -13.34 11.55 0.82
CA ASP A 30 -14.56 10.77 1.09
C ASP A 30 -14.58 9.40 0.37
N ILE A 31 -13.42 8.75 0.23
CA ILE A 31 -13.28 7.47 -0.50
C ILE A 31 -13.44 6.24 0.40
N SER A 32 -13.50 6.41 1.72
CA SER A 32 -13.63 5.33 2.70
C SER A 32 -14.88 4.46 2.52
N LYS A 33 -15.93 5.00 1.88
CA LYS A 33 -17.16 4.25 1.57
C LYS A 33 -16.97 3.25 0.42
N GLN A 34 -15.99 3.48 -0.45
CA GLN A 34 -15.77 2.69 -1.67
C GLN A 34 -14.47 1.87 -1.60
N VAL A 35 -13.45 2.39 -0.90
CA VAL A 35 -12.15 1.77 -0.75
C VAL A 35 -11.75 1.83 0.72
N GLU A 36 -11.61 0.68 1.35
CA GLU A 36 -11.19 0.57 2.74
C GLU A 36 -9.67 0.78 2.87
N LEU A 37 -9.25 1.46 3.94
CA LEU A 37 -7.85 1.57 4.33
C LEU A 37 -7.65 0.79 5.63
N ASP A 38 -7.19 -0.44 5.51
CA ASP A 38 -6.84 -1.25 6.66
C ASP A 38 -5.37 -1.12 7.02
N ILE A 39 -5.09 -0.83 8.29
CA ILE A 39 -3.73 -0.84 8.86
C ILE A 39 -3.59 -2.08 9.74
N SER A 40 -2.56 -2.88 9.44
CA SER A 40 -2.27 -4.15 10.12
C SER A 40 -0.83 -4.17 10.62
N GLU A 41 -0.55 -4.88 11.71
CA GLU A 41 0.82 -5.00 12.22
C GLU A 41 1.71 -5.87 11.31
N CYS A 42 1.13 -6.85 10.63
CA CYS A 42 1.84 -7.77 9.75
C CYS A 42 0.90 -8.33 8.67
N LEU A 43 1.43 -8.48 7.45
CA LEU A 43 0.72 -9.09 6.32
C LEU A 43 1.30 -10.46 5.91
N GLY A 44 2.32 -10.95 6.61
CA GLY A 44 2.92 -12.27 6.35
C GLY A 44 4.36 -12.23 5.79
N PRO A 45 4.61 -11.64 4.60
CA PRO A 45 5.91 -11.73 3.94
C PRO A 45 6.93 -10.79 4.60
N CYS A 46 7.49 -11.22 5.73
CA CYS A 46 8.45 -10.46 6.53
C CYS A 46 9.80 -10.24 5.84
N SER A 47 10.07 -10.91 4.71
CA SER A 47 11.20 -10.62 3.82
C SER A 47 11.06 -9.26 3.12
N TRP A 48 9.84 -8.75 3.03
CA TRP A 48 9.53 -7.42 2.51
C TRP A 48 9.15 -6.47 3.65
N HIS A 49 9.59 -5.22 3.53
CA HIS A 49 9.24 -4.14 4.45
C HIS A 49 8.30 -3.14 3.77
N ASN A 50 7.52 -2.43 4.58
CA ASN A 50 6.53 -1.44 4.14
C ASN A 50 5.64 -1.99 3.03
N VAL A 51 4.84 -3.00 3.37
CA VAL A 51 4.01 -3.73 2.41
C VAL A 51 2.59 -3.17 2.36
N ALA A 52 2.04 -3.08 1.16
CA ALA A 52 0.62 -2.85 0.91
C ALA A 52 0.04 -3.95 0.03
N VAL A 53 -1.22 -4.28 0.26
CA VAL A 53 -2.03 -5.12 -0.63
C VAL A 53 -3.05 -4.19 -1.24
N LEU A 54 -3.04 -4.09 -2.57
CA LEU A 54 -4.04 -3.36 -3.35
C LEU A 54 -5.04 -4.38 -3.87
N GLU A 55 -6.29 -4.28 -3.42
CA GLU A 55 -7.34 -5.22 -3.81
C GLU A 55 -8.41 -4.50 -4.64
N ALA A 56 -8.74 -5.06 -5.80
CA ALA A 56 -9.82 -4.60 -6.66
C ALA A 56 -10.35 -5.76 -7.50
N GLU A 57 -11.67 -5.86 -7.68
CA GLU A 57 -12.32 -6.86 -8.55
C GLU A 57 -11.86 -8.32 -8.27
N GLY A 58 -11.60 -8.65 -7.00
CA GLY A 58 -11.13 -9.97 -6.57
C GLY A 58 -9.68 -10.29 -6.92
N GLN A 59 -8.91 -9.31 -7.41
CA GLN A 59 -7.48 -9.42 -7.63
C GLN A 59 -6.71 -8.69 -6.54
N GLN A 60 -5.60 -9.29 -6.10
CA GLN A 60 -4.68 -8.71 -5.14
C GLN A 60 -3.33 -8.42 -5.78
N ILE A 61 -2.80 -7.23 -5.53
CA ILE A 61 -1.48 -6.81 -5.97
C ILE A 61 -0.67 -6.46 -4.73
N TRP A 62 0.41 -7.20 -4.54
CA TRP A 62 1.31 -7.04 -3.40
C TRP A 62 2.43 -6.08 -3.78
N VAL A 63 2.59 -5.03 -2.98
CA VAL A 63 3.58 -3.99 -3.22
C VAL A 63 4.45 -3.85 -1.97
N GLY A 64 5.76 -4.02 -2.12
CA GLY A 64 6.73 -3.99 -1.02
C GLY A 64 7.79 -2.92 -1.22
N ASP A 65 8.67 -2.76 -0.24
CA ASP A 65 9.73 -1.74 -0.28
C ASP A 65 9.20 -0.31 -0.54
N LEU A 66 8.08 0.04 0.12
CA LEU A 66 7.53 1.38 0.05
C LEU A 66 8.40 2.34 0.88
N SER A 67 9.47 2.85 0.28
CA SER A 67 10.49 3.65 0.98
C SER A 67 10.39 5.16 0.75
N GLN A 68 9.64 5.61 -0.27
CA GLN A 68 9.54 7.02 -0.65
C GLN A 68 8.11 7.56 -0.46
N PRO A 69 7.93 8.84 -0.08
CA PRO A 69 6.60 9.47 0.02
C PRO A 69 5.76 9.32 -1.25
N SER A 70 6.39 9.42 -2.42
CA SER A 70 5.76 9.25 -3.73
C SER A 70 5.12 7.87 -3.94
N HIS A 71 5.59 6.82 -3.25
CA HIS A 71 4.94 5.51 -3.29
C HIS A 71 3.57 5.55 -2.60
N TYR A 72 3.48 6.22 -1.44
CA TYR A 72 2.24 6.35 -0.68
C TYR A 72 1.25 7.29 -1.38
N GLU A 73 1.75 8.38 -1.96
CA GLU A 73 0.95 9.26 -2.84
C GLU A 73 0.37 8.47 -4.03
N ALA A 74 1.16 7.60 -4.66
CA ALA A 74 0.71 6.78 -5.77
C ALA A 74 -0.35 5.75 -5.35
N ILE A 75 -0.21 5.12 -4.17
CA ILE A 75 -1.23 4.23 -3.61
C ILE A 75 -2.53 4.99 -3.37
N ALA A 76 -2.45 6.17 -2.76
CA ALA A 76 -3.63 6.98 -2.49
C ALA A 76 -4.31 7.46 -3.78
N ASP A 77 -3.53 7.83 -4.80
CA ASP A 77 -4.07 8.20 -6.11
C ASP A 77 -4.72 7.04 -6.84
N TRP A 78 -4.14 5.84 -6.74
CA TRP A 78 -4.74 4.60 -7.23
C TRP A 78 -6.06 4.30 -6.52
N ALA A 79 -6.11 4.39 -5.18
CA ALA A 79 -7.33 4.16 -4.41
C ALA A 79 -8.46 5.13 -4.76
N LYS A 80 -8.15 6.43 -4.91
CA LYS A 80 -9.14 7.41 -5.38
C LYS A 80 -9.71 7.07 -6.75
N LYS A 81 -8.88 6.57 -7.67
CA LYS A 81 -9.34 6.16 -9.01
C LYS A 81 -10.19 4.89 -8.93
N SER A 82 -9.78 3.91 -8.14
CA SER A 82 -10.47 2.62 -8.02
C SER A 82 -11.84 2.74 -7.35
N ALA A 83 -12.04 3.77 -6.52
CA ALA A 83 -13.35 4.11 -5.96
C ALA A 83 -14.44 4.37 -7.02
N TYR A 84 -14.06 4.78 -8.24
CA TYR A 84 -14.99 5.20 -9.29
C TYR A 84 -14.78 4.51 -10.65
N GLN A 85 -13.75 3.67 -10.78
CA GLN A 85 -13.37 3.02 -12.02
C GLN A 85 -13.15 1.53 -11.77
N THR A 86 -13.70 0.69 -12.66
CA THR A 86 -13.58 -0.77 -12.56
C THR A 86 -12.22 -1.31 -13.01
N MET A 87 -11.46 -0.54 -13.79
CA MET A 87 -10.12 -0.90 -14.24
C MET A 87 -9.18 0.28 -14.04
N VAL A 88 -8.29 0.16 -13.05
CA VAL A 88 -7.27 1.18 -12.74
C VAL A 88 -5.90 0.53 -12.83
N GLU A 89 -5.09 1.04 -13.76
CA GLU A 89 -3.71 0.58 -13.89
C GLU A 89 -2.89 0.94 -12.65
N ILE A 90 -1.99 0.02 -12.27
CA ILE A 90 -1.02 0.30 -11.22
C ILE A 90 -0.08 1.43 -11.67
N PRO A 91 0.09 2.48 -10.85
CA PRO A 91 1.03 3.56 -11.12
C PRO A 91 2.42 3.02 -11.46
N SER A 92 3.05 3.58 -12.49
CA SER A 92 4.35 3.11 -12.99
C SER A 92 5.44 3.06 -11.92
N ILE A 93 5.42 4.01 -10.97
CA ILE A 93 6.37 4.07 -9.85
C ILE A 93 6.25 2.87 -8.90
N LEU A 94 5.10 2.21 -8.83
CA LEU A 94 4.90 1.03 -7.99
C LEU A 94 5.24 -0.28 -8.71
N LYS A 95 5.44 -0.27 -10.04
CA LYS A 95 5.66 -1.50 -10.81
C LYS A 95 6.95 -2.22 -10.40
N SER A 96 8.00 -1.49 -10.04
CA SER A 96 9.25 -2.05 -9.51
C SER A 96 9.13 -2.65 -8.10
N ASN A 97 8.01 -2.38 -7.44
CA ASN A 97 7.75 -2.75 -6.06
C ASN A 97 6.75 -3.90 -5.95
N ILE A 98 6.20 -4.36 -7.07
CA ILE A 98 5.29 -5.52 -7.10
C ILE A 98 6.10 -6.79 -6.89
N PHE A 99 5.61 -7.67 -6.02
CA PHE A 99 6.22 -8.98 -5.74
C PHE A 99 5.17 -10.08 -5.59
N ASP A 100 5.59 -11.35 -5.69
CA ASP A 100 4.77 -12.51 -5.34
C ASP A 100 5.00 -12.88 -3.86
N PRO A 101 3.98 -12.79 -2.98
CA PRO A 101 4.14 -13.15 -1.57
C PRO A 101 4.39 -14.64 -1.32
N ASP A 102 4.00 -15.52 -2.25
CA ASP A 102 4.15 -16.97 -2.13
C ASP A 102 5.49 -17.48 -2.69
N GLY A 103 6.29 -16.59 -3.28
CA GLY A 103 7.67 -16.87 -3.65
C GLY A 103 7.83 -17.83 -4.83
N GLN A 104 7.02 -17.70 -5.88
CA GLN A 104 7.37 -18.31 -7.17
C GLN A 104 8.20 -17.33 -8.00
N ASP A 105 9.52 -17.40 -7.81
CA ASP A 105 10.50 -16.84 -8.75
C ASP A 105 10.44 -17.56 -10.11
#